data_AF-A0A1X6NM05-F1
#
_entry.id   AF-A0A1X6NM05-F1
#
_cell.length_a   1.000
_cell.length_b   1.000
_cell.length_c   1.000
_cell.angle_alpha   90.00
_cell.angle_beta   90.00
_cell.angle_gamma   90.00
#
_symmetry.space_group_name_H-M   'P 1'
#
loop_
_entity.id
_entity.type
_entity.pdbx_description
1 polymer ?
#
loop_
_entity_poly.entity_id
_entity_poly.type
_entity_poly.pdbx_seq_one_letter_code
_entity_poly.pdbx_strand_id
1 'polypeptide(L)'
;MAFVSTFTGAAVAPATAARTGGARMTATPPTPPPTPSVSRRSLLSGAVAAAAAAALSTAAPAPARAESGGIAGVVSRTFFPKSGFNAPEAIKPSDLSKDAEALGTPAVKNAIKALSGYRDAVKQLQADFKADPQLAVGAKARQLFTISDLRNVLNEVDSVFDEESQKETDRVVRRIIQDVEELETSAATRSNTPRSPKKIDRVERWFEKLDSDFERLLSFVK
;
A
#
# COMPACT_ATOMS: atom_id res chain seq x y z
N MET A 1 -25.43 3.45 -53.31
CA MET A 1 -25.10 4.89 -53.49
C MET A 1 -24.10 5.26 -52.39
N ALA A 2 -22.85 5.47 -52.77
CA ALA A 2 -21.75 5.79 -51.87
C ALA A 2 -21.55 7.31 -51.86
N PHE A 3 -21.43 7.92 -50.68
CA PHE A 3 -21.01 9.30 -50.53
C PHE A 3 -19.69 9.33 -49.77
N VAL A 4 -18.62 9.61 -50.53
CA VAL A 4 -17.28 9.94 -50.04
C VAL A 4 -17.29 11.43 -49.70
N SER A 5 -16.88 11.79 -48.49
CA SER A 5 -16.61 13.19 -48.13
C SER A 5 -15.24 13.27 -47.46
N THR A 6 -14.26 13.70 -48.25
CA THR A 6 -12.91 14.08 -47.84
C THR A 6 -12.95 15.40 -47.07
N PHE A 7 -12.27 15.46 -45.92
CA PHE A 7 -11.93 16.72 -45.24
C PHE A 7 -10.42 16.92 -45.28
N THR A 8 -10.04 18.11 -45.73
CA THR A 8 -8.66 18.57 -45.94
C THR A 8 -8.40 19.75 -45.01
N GLY A 9 -7.17 19.84 -44.48
CA GLY A 9 -6.57 21.07 -43.95
C GLY A 9 -6.30 21.05 -42.44
N ALA A 10 -5.27 21.69 -41.90
CA ALA A 10 -4.06 22.28 -42.46
C ALA A 10 -3.06 22.37 -41.28
N ALA A 11 -1.78 22.17 -41.54
CA ALA A 11 -0.72 22.23 -40.54
C ALA A 11 -0.39 23.70 -40.18
N VAL A 12 -0.26 23.98 -38.89
CA VAL A 12 0.23 25.26 -38.36
C VAL A 12 1.60 25.02 -37.73
N ALA A 13 2.63 25.64 -38.31
CA ALA A 13 3.98 25.73 -37.75
C ALA A 13 4.10 26.98 -36.87
N PRO A 14 4.85 26.95 -35.75
CA PRO A 14 5.31 28.16 -35.10
C PRO A 14 6.75 28.52 -35.49
N ALA A 15 6.98 29.83 -35.47
CA ALA A 15 8.04 30.56 -36.12
C ALA A 15 9.35 30.62 -35.33
N THR A 16 10.44 30.67 -36.09
CA THR A 16 11.80 31.00 -35.69
C THR A 16 11.92 32.48 -35.36
N ALA A 17 12.48 32.83 -34.19
CA ALA A 17 12.94 34.19 -33.90
C ALA A 17 14.36 34.13 -33.34
N ALA A 18 15.31 34.59 -34.17
CA ALA A 18 16.68 34.87 -33.78
C ALA A 18 16.75 36.28 -33.16
N ARG A 19 17.53 36.43 -32.08
CA ARG A 19 17.96 37.75 -31.59
C ARG A 19 19.43 37.71 -31.19
N THR A 20 20.17 38.60 -31.81
CA THR A 20 21.61 38.79 -31.72
C THR A 20 21.98 39.75 -30.58
N GLY A 21 23.14 39.51 -29.94
CA GLY A 21 24.07 40.56 -29.52
C GLY A 21 24.01 41.06 -28.07
N GLY A 22 25.10 40.88 -27.32
CA GLY A 22 25.36 41.60 -26.07
C GLY A 22 26.44 40.97 -25.20
N ALA A 23 27.71 41.22 -25.52
CA ALA A 23 28.83 40.86 -24.65
C ALA A 23 28.84 41.73 -23.38
N ARG A 24 28.93 41.11 -22.20
CA ARG A 24 29.34 41.76 -20.95
C ARG A 24 30.18 40.79 -20.12
N MET A 25 31.47 41.10 -19.98
CA MET A 25 32.36 40.48 -19.03
C MET A 25 32.07 41.00 -17.61
N THR A 26 31.96 40.12 -16.62
CA THR A 26 32.29 40.40 -15.21
C THR A 26 32.49 39.09 -14.43
N ALA A 27 33.72 38.92 -13.92
CA ALA A 27 34.17 38.28 -12.67
C ALA A 27 33.64 36.88 -12.26
N THR A 28 34.56 35.92 -12.26
CA THR A 28 34.44 34.62 -11.59
C THR A 28 34.49 34.80 -10.06
N PRO A 29 33.55 34.22 -9.27
CA PRO A 29 33.65 34.19 -7.81
C PRO A 29 34.70 33.16 -7.34
N PRO A 30 35.39 33.40 -6.21
CA PRO A 30 36.40 32.48 -5.67
C PRO A 30 35.77 31.19 -5.08
N THR A 31 36.46 30.08 -5.30
CA THR A 31 36.12 28.73 -4.83
C THR A 31 36.18 28.62 -3.30
N PRO A 32 35.19 28.00 -2.62
CA PRO A 32 35.27 27.72 -1.19
C PRO A 32 36.27 26.57 -0.88
N PRO A 33 36.91 26.57 0.30
CA PRO A 33 37.87 25.53 0.69
C PRO A 33 37.18 24.17 0.94
N PRO A 34 37.90 23.04 0.77
CA PRO A 34 37.35 21.72 0.98
C PRO A 34 37.01 21.47 2.46
N THR A 35 35.76 21.09 2.73
CA THR A 35 35.35 20.56 4.04
C THR A 35 35.91 19.14 4.24
N PRO A 36 36.34 18.78 5.47
CA PRO A 36 36.82 17.43 5.74
C PRO A 36 35.69 16.41 5.60
N SER A 37 35.87 15.48 4.68
CA SER A 37 35.01 14.31 4.47
C SER A 37 35.13 13.35 5.66
N VAL A 38 34.14 13.37 6.56
CA VAL A 38 34.00 12.34 7.60
C VAL A 38 33.51 11.05 6.93
N SER A 39 34.43 10.09 6.79
CA SER A 39 34.14 8.76 6.23
C SER A 39 33.19 7.98 7.15
N ARG A 40 32.00 7.62 6.62
CA ARG A 40 30.99 6.77 7.29
C ARG A 40 31.46 5.36 7.66
N ARG A 41 32.71 5.01 7.35
CA ARG A 41 33.33 3.72 7.68
C ARG A 41 33.85 3.62 9.12
N SER A 42 33.89 4.72 9.88
CA SER A 42 34.35 4.72 11.28
C SER A 42 33.27 4.43 12.33
N LEU A 43 32.04 4.07 11.93
CA LEU A 43 30.91 3.79 12.85
C LEU A 43 30.52 2.31 12.95
N LEU A 44 31.28 1.39 12.36
CA LEU A 44 31.07 -0.04 12.56
C LEU A 44 32.32 -0.66 13.17
N SER A 45 32.44 -0.55 14.49
CA SER A 45 33.33 -1.39 15.29
C SER A 45 32.71 -1.54 16.67
N GLY A 46 32.36 -2.77 17.02
CA GLY A 46 32.14 -3.14 18.42
C GLY A 46 30.79 -3.77 18.73
N ALA A 47 30.65 -5.06 18.45
CA ALA A 47 30.00 -6.00 19.38
C ALA A 47 30.45 -7.42 19.02
N VAL A 48 31.30 -7.98 19.87
CA VAL A 48 31.83 -9.34 19.80
C VAL A 48 30.75 -10.31 20.26
N ALA A 49 30.59 -11.41 19.51
CA ALA A 49 29.64 -12.48 19.75
C ALA A 49 29.98 -13.26 21.03
N ALA A 50 28.97 -13.48 21.87
CA ALA A 50 28.99 -14.53 22.88
C ALA A 50 28.44 -15.82 22.24
N ALA A 51 29.29 -16.82 22.08
CA ALA A 51 28.93 -18.16 21.67
C ALA A 51 28.44 -18.95 22.89
N ALA A 52 27.24 -19.51 22.81
CA ALA A 52 26.83 -20.65 23.62
C ALA A 52 26.27 -21.70 22.66
N ALA A 53 27.08 -22.72 22.38
CA ALA A 53 26.66 -23.92 21.69
C ALA A 53 26.05 -24.88 22.71
N ALA A 54 24.81 -25.30 22.48
CA ALA A 54 24.27 -26.53 23.02
C ALA A 54 23.67 -27.31 21.85
N ALA A 55 24.32 -28.42 21.51
CA ALA A 55 23.85 -29.40 20.54
C ALA A 55 22.84 -30.33 21.22
N LEU A 56 21.75 -30.68 20.53
CA LEU A 56 21.38 -32.07 20.22
C LEU A 56 20.17 -32.13 19.28
N SER A 57 20.28 -33.06 18.32
CA SER A 57 19.36 -33.36 17.23
C SER A 57 17.95 -33.79 17.65
N THR A 58 16.93 -33.35 16.92
CA THR A 58 15.79 -34.18 16.45
C THR A 58 15.11 -33.48 15.28
N ALA A 59 14.62 -34.27 14.32
CA ALA A 59 13.97 -33.88 13.07
C ALA A 59 13.18 -32.56 13.12
N ALA A 60 13.43 -31.67 12.15
CA ALA A 60 12.56 -30.53 11.93
C ALA A 60 11.18 -31.03 11.46
N PRO A 61 10.09 -30.82 12.21
CA PRO A 61 8.78 -30.86 11.60
C PRO A 61 8.71 -29.72 10.59
N ALA A 62 8.12 -29.98 9.42
CA ALA A 62 7.71 -28.93 8.51
C ALA A 62 7.03 -27.80 9.31
N PRO A 63 7.28 -26.51 9.02
CA PRO A 63 6.53 -25.46 9.69
C PRO A 63 5.06 -25.67 9.36
N ALA A 64 4.31 -26.10 10.38
CA ALA A 64 2.88 -26.13 10.36
C ALA A 64 2.42 -24.72 10.01
N ARG A 65 2.01 -24.57 8.76
CA ARG A 65 1.37 -23.39 8.22
C ARG A 65 0.16 -23.14 9.13
N ALA A 66 0.20 -22.06 9.90
CA ALA A 66 -0.94 -21.63 10.69
C ALA A 66 -2.06 -21.30 9.71
N GLU A 67 -2.94 -22.27 9.46
CA GLU A 67 -4.19 -22.05 8.77
C GLU A 67 -5.01 -21.08 9.63
N SER A 68 -5.18 -19.87 9.12
CA SER A 68 -5.90 -18.76 9.74
C SER A 68 -7.43 -18.99 9.78
N GLY A 69 -7.88 -20.23 9.98
CA GLY A 69 -9.29 -20.62 10.02
C GLY A 69 -9.70 -21.42 11.25
N GLY A 70 -8.76 -21.84 12.11
CA GLY A 70 -9.06 -22.57 13.35
C GLY A 70 -9.05 -21.68 14.60
N ILE A 71 -9.42 -22.26 15.75
CA ILE A 71 -9.33 -21.67 17.10
C ILE A 71 -8.05 -20.87 17.39
N ALA A 72 -6.92 -21.20 16.74
CA ALA A 72 -5.68 -20.42 16.80
C ALA A 72 -5.81 -18.99 16.22
N GLY A 73 -6.63 -18.78 15.19
CA GLY A 73 -6.95 -17.46 14.65
C GLY A 73 -7.81 -16.62 15.59
N VAL A 74 -8.69 -17.26 16.38
CA VAL A 74 -9.48 -16.59 17.44
C VAL A 74 -8.57 -16.23 18.62
N VAL A 75 -7.73 -17.16 19.08
CA VAL A 75 -6.76 -16.94 20.16
C VAL A 75 -5.73 -15.88 19.77
N SER A 76 -5.22 -15.88 18.53
CA SER A 76 -4.28 -14.85 18.07
C SER A 76 -4.91 -13.45 18.03
N ARG A 77 -6.22 -13.35 17.76
CA ARG A 77 -6.97 -12.09 17.74
C ARG A 77 -7.22 -11.56 19.17
N THR A 78 -7.34 -12.46 20.15
CA THR A 78 -7.52 -12.16 21.59
C THR A 78 -6.21 -11.86 22.32
N PHE A 79 -5.13 -12.60 22.06
CA PHE A 79 -3.87 -12.49 22.81
C PHE A 79 -2.81 -11.59 22.12
N PHE A 80 -2.94 -11.34 20.82
CA PHE A 80 -2.10 -10.39 20.09
C PHE A 80 -2.99 -9.36 19.36
N PRO A 81 -3.66 -8.45 20.12
CA PRO A 81 -4.44 -7.39 19.52
C PRO A 81 -3.54 -6.54 18.62
N LYS A 82 -3.81 -6.51 17.30
CA LYS A 82 -3.20 -5.52 16.41
C LYS A 82 -3.54 -4.14 16.95
N SER A 83 -2.53 -3.28 17.11
CA SER A 83 -2.72 -1.90 17.57
C SER A 83 -3.80 -1.22 16.73
N GLY A 84 -4.90 -0.80 17.36
CA GLY A 84 -6.01 -0.10 16.72
C GLY A 84 -7.22 -0.95 16.29
N PHE A 85 -7.14 -2.29 16.25
CA PHE A 85 -8.32 -3.13 15.92
C PHE A 85 -9.00 -3.71 17.18
N ASN A 86 -8.19 -4.16 18.15
CA ASN A 86 -8.61 -4.73 19.44
C ASN A 86 -7.92 -4.06 20.63
N ALA A 87 -7.33 -2.88 20.41
CA ALA A 87 -6.82 -2.09 21.52
C ALA A 87 -8.02 -1.65 22.39
N PRO A 88 -7.84 -1.46 23.71
CA PRO A 88 -8.91 -0.92 24.56
C PRO A 88 -9.46 0.42 24.03
N GLU A 89 -8.62 1.20 23.33
CA GLU A 89 -9.00 2.46 22.71
C GLU A 89 -9.57 2.30 21.28
N ALA A 90 -9.65 1.08 20.75
CA ALA A 90 -10.19 0.85 19.41
C ALA A 90 -11.73 1.02 19.42
N ILE A 91 -12.21 1.98 18.64
CA ILE A 91 -13.64 2.30 18.50
C ILE A 91 -14.41 1.07 18.04
N LYS A 92 -15.55 0.75 18.66
CA LYS A 92 -16.36 -0.37 18.21
C LYS A 92 -17.22 0.07 17.01
N PRO A 93 -17.53 -0.83 16.07
CA PRO A 93 -18.45 -0.51 14.98
C PRO A 93 -19.81 0.03 15.44
N SER A 94 -20.26 -0.36 16.64
CA SER A 94 -21.50 0.12 17.27
C SER A 94 -21.45 1.56 17.73
N ASP A 95 -20.25 2.12 17.90
CA ASP A 95 -20.05 3.45 18.47
C ASP A 95 -20.06 4.54 17.38
N LEU A 96 -20.10 4.13 16.11
CA LEU A 96 -20.15 5.02 14.95
C LEU A 96 -21.59 5.32 14.56
N SER A 97 -21.87 6.61 14.42
CA SER A 97 -23.15 7.12 13.96
C SER A 97 -23.21 7.09 12.43
N LYS A 98 -24.30 6.51 11.91
CA LYS A 98 -24.47 6.20 10.49
C LYS A 98 -25.81 6.71 10.00
N ASP A 99 -25.81 7.29 8.81
CA ASP A 99 -27.02 7.64 8.08
C ASP A 99 -27.62 6.39 7.42
N ALA A 100 -28.74 5.92 7.98
CA ALA A 100 -29.46 4.76 7.49
C ALA A 100 -30.11 4.98 6.11
N GLU A 101 -30.48 6.22 5.79
CA GLU A 101 -31.01 6.58 4.47
C GLU A 101 -29.89 6.54 3.42
N ALA A 102 -28.74 7.14 3.73
CA ALA A 102 -27.55 7.08 2.88
C ALA A 102 -27.10 5.63 2.60
N LEU A 103 -27.07 4.77 3.63
CA LEU A 103 -26.79 3.33 3.50
C LEU A 103 -27.80 2.59 2.58
N GLY A 104 -29.01 3.12 2.48
CA GLY A 104 -30.06 2.61 1.60
C GLY A 104 -29.82 2.89 0.13
N THR A 105 -29.02 3.91 -0.20
CA THR A 105 -28.86 4.40 -1.58
C THR A 105 -28.13 3.40 -2.48
N PRO A 106 -28.45 3.36 -3.79
CA PRO A 106 -27.73 2.50 -4.73
C PRO A 106 -26.23 2.80 -4.82
N ALA A 107 -25.85 4.08 -4.71
CA ALA A 107 -24.46 4.52 -4.81
C ALA A 107 -23.60 3.93 -3.67
N VAL A 108 -24.03 4.12 -2.43
CA VAL A 108 -23.36 3.57 -1.25
C VAL A 108 -23.36 2.03 -1.27
N LYS A 109 -24.48 1.38 -1.61
CA LYS A 109 -24.52 -0.09 -1.73
C LYS A 109 -23.53 -0.63 -2.77
N ASN A 110 -23.41 0.05 -3.90
CA ASN A 110 -22.44 -0.31 -4.94
C ASN A 110 -21.01 -0.08 -4.45
N ALA A 111 -20.75 1.00 -3.72
CA ALA A 111 -19.44 1.28 -3.12
C ALA A 111 -19.05 0.24 -2.06
N ILE A 112 -19.97 -0.15 -1.17
CA ILE A 112 -19.73 -1.23 -0.19
C ILE A 112 -19.43 -2.56 -0.90
N LYS A 113 -20.16 -2.87 -1.97
CA LYS A 113 -19.90 -4.06 -2.78
C LYS A 113 -18.53 -4.00 -3.45
N ALA A 114 -18.17 -2.86 -4.03
CA ALA A 114 -16.85 -2.65 -4.63
C ALA A 114 -15.73 -2.76 -3.59
N LEU A 115 -15.93 -2.20 -2.39
CA LEU A 115 -15.01 -2.32 -1.26
C LEU A 115 -14.78 -3.78 -0.85
N SER A 116 -15.85 -4.58 -0.79
CA SER A 116 -15.74 -6.03 -0.59
C SER A 116 -14.96 -6.70 -1.72
N GLY A 117 -15.21 -6.31 -2.97
CA GLY A 117 -14.48 -6.82 -4.14
C GLY A 117 -12.98 -6.51 -4.08
N TYR A 118 -12.58 -5.31 -3.66
CA TYR A 118 -11.18 -4.97 -3.43
C TYR A 118 -10.55 -5.84 -2.36
N ARG A 119 -11.25 -6.07 -1.24
CA ARG A 119 -10.78 -6.97 -0.19
C ARG A 119 -10.56 -8.39 -0.71
N ASP A 120 -11.50 -8.92 -1.48
CA ASP A 120 -11.39 -10.25 -2.06
C ASP A 120 -10.22 -10.32 -3.06
N ALA A 121 -9.98 -9.25 -3.82
CA ALA A 121 -8.81 -9.13 -4.68
C ALA A 121 -7.48 -9.12 -3.90
N VAL A 122 -7.41 -8.48 -2.72
CA VAL A 122 -6.24 -8.55 -1.82
C VAL A 122 -5.98 -9.99 -1.41
N LYS A 123 -7.02 -10.72 -0.97
CA LYS A 123 -6.90 -12.12 -0.55
C LYS A 123 -6.45 -13.02 -1.68
N GLN A 124 -7.02 -12.83 -2.87
CA GLN A 124 -6.62 -13.60 -4.04
C GLN A 124 -5.16 -13.31 -4.42
N LEU A 125 -4.76 -12.04 -4.45
CA LEU A 125 -3.37 -11.67 -4.76
C LEU A 125 -2.38 -12.21 -3.71
N GLN A 126 -2.78 -12.25 -2.44
CA GLN A 126 -1.99 -12.87 -1.38
C GLN A 126 -1.87 -14.39 -1.59
N ALA A 127 -2.95 -15.06 -1.97
CA ALA A 127 -2.94 -16.49 -2.27
C ALA A 127 -2.03 -16.80 -3.47
N ASP A 128 -2.12 -16.00 -4.54
CA ASP A 128 -1.26 -16.10 -5.71
C ASP A 128 0.22 -15.90 -5.33
N PHE A 129 0.52 -14.90 -4.48
CA PHE A 129 1.87 -14.65 -3.99
C PHE A 129 2.41 -15.79 -3.09
N LYS A 130 1.55 -16.42 -2.31
CA LYS A 130 1.91 -17.60 -1.50
C LYS A 130 2.23 -18.81 -2.37
N ALA A 131 1.55 -18.94 -3.52
CA ALA A 131 1.81 -20.00 -4.50
C ALA A 131 3.08 -19.71 -5.32
N ASP A 132 3.31 -18.44 -5.68
CA ASP A 132 4.50 -17.96 -6.37
C ASP A 132 5.11 -16.75 -5.63
N PRO A 133 6.09 -16.97 -4.72
CA PRO A 133 6.76 -15.89 -4.02
C PRO A 133 7.61 -14.98 -4.92
N GLN A 134 7.75 -15.30 -6.21
CA GLN A 134 8.42 -14.46 -7.21
C GLN A 134 7.42 -13.65 -8.06
N LEU A 135 6.12 -13.77 -7.79
CA LEU A 135 5.07 -13.05 -8.49
C LEU A 135 5.32 -11.54 -8.57
N ALA A 136 4.98 -10.93 -9.69
CA ALA A 136 5.06 -9.48 -9.90
C ALA A 136 3.91 -8.73 -9.19
N VAL A 137 3.85 -8.84 -7.86
CA VAL A 137 2.79 -8.26 -7.01
C VAL A 137 2.59 -6.78 -7.27
N GLY A 138 3.65 -5.97 -7.37
CA GLY A 138 3.51 -4.52 -7.59
C GLY A 138 2.81 -4.15 -8.91
N ALA A 139 3.02 -4.92 -9.99
CA ALA A 139 2.32 -4.68 -11.25
C ALA A 139 0.85 -5.08 -11.16
N LYS A 140 0.55 -6.21 -10.52
CA LYS A 140 -0.82 -6.66 -10.27
C LYS A 140 -1.58 -5.71 -9.34
N ALA A 141 -0.94 -5.24 -8.27
CA ALA A 141 -1.53 -4.30 -7.33
C ALA A 141 -1.94 -3.00 -8.04
N ARG A 142 -1.11 -2.42 -8.91
CA ARG A 142 -1.47 -1.22 -9.69
C ARG A 142 -2.67 -1.41 -10.61
N GLN A 143 -2.82 -2.61 -11.18
CA GLN A 143 -3.95 -2.95 -12.04
C GLN A 143 -5.24 -3.14 -11.23
N LEU A 144 -5.12 -3.75 -10.05
CA LEU A 144 -6.26 -4.05 -9.19
C LEU A 144 -6.71 -2.81 -8.39
N PHE A 145 -5.78 -1.98 -7.93
CA PHE A 145 -6.03 -0.84 -7.05
C PHE A 145 -5.68 0.47 -7.74
N THR A 146 -6.39 0.80 -8.81
CA THR A 146 -6.32 2.14 -9.38
C THR A 146 -6.68 3.16 -8.29
N ILE A 147 -5.71 3.96 -7.86
CA ILE A 147 -5.85 4.79 -6.66
C ILE A 147 -7.00 5.80 -6.78
N SER A 148 -7.30 6.31 -7.98
CA SER A 148 -8.48 7.17 -8.20
C SER A 148 -9.79 6.45 -7.90
N ASP A 149 -9.94 5.23 -8.42
CA ASP A 149 -11.18 4.45 -8.31
C ASP A 149 -11.37 3.99 -6.87
N LEU A 150 -10.28 3.54 -6.23
CA LEU A 150 -10.27 3.16 -4.83
C LEU A 150 -10.65 4.36 -3.93
N ARG A 151 -10.10 5.55 -4.18
CA ARG A 151 -10.50 6.76 -3.42
C ARG A 151 -11.97 7.10 -3.61
N ASN A 152 -12.49 7.02 -4.83
CA ASN A 152 -13.91 7.29 -5.08
C ASN A 152 -14.81 6.33 -4.29
N VAL A 153 -14.48 5.04 -4.30
CA VAL A 153 -15.21 4.03 -3.52
C VAL A 153 -15.10 4.28 -2.02
N LEU A 154 -13.90 4.59 -1.52
CA LEU A 154 -13.68 4.86 -0.09
C LEU A 154 -14.44 6.10 0.38
N ASN A 155 -14.41 7.19 -0.38
CA ASN A 155 -15.13 8.42 -0.05
C ASN A 155 -16.65 8.23 -0.07
N GLU A 156 -17.16 7.45 -1.04
CA GLU A 156 -18.59 7.13 -1.10
C GLU A 156 -19.04 6.31 0.13
N VAL A 157 -18.23 5.32 0.55
CA VAL A 157 -18.48 4.57 1.80
C VAL A 157 -18.39 5.47 3.02
N ASP A 158 -17.45 6.41 3.04
CA ASP A 158 -17.22 7.31 4.19
C ASP A 158 -18.36 8.32 4.38
N SER A 159 -19.05 8.69 3.29
CA SER A 159 -20.13 9.68 3.29
C SER A 159 -21.34 9.31 4.17
N VAL A 160 -21.46 8.04 4.59
CA VAL A 160 -22.55 7.56 5.44
C VAL A 160 -22.36 7.91 6.90
N PHE A 161 -21.15 8.29 7.31
CA PHE A 161 -20.83 8.58 8.70
C PHE A 161 -21.08 10.05 9.01
N ASP A 162 -21.43 10.37 10.25
CA ASP A 162 -21.47 11.76 10.71
C ASP A 162 -20.06 12.35 10.91
N GLU A 163 -19.95 13.66 11.08
CA GLU A 163 -18.66 14.37 11.12
C GLU A 163 -17.70 13.85 12.20
N GLU A 164 -18.23 13.43 13.35
CA GLU A 164 -17.39 12.88 14.42
C GLU A 164 -16.90 11.46 14.08
N SER A 165 -17.78 10.61 13.54
CA SER A 165 -17.42 9.27 13.08
C SER A 165 -16.45 9.31 11.89
N GLN A 166 -16.62 10.28 10.99
CA GLN A 166 -15.77 10.52 9.81
C GLN A 166 -14.31 10.73 10.20
N LYS A 167 -14.01 11.43 11.30
CA LYS A 167 -12.62 11.63 11.77
C LYS A 167 -11.86 10.33 11.98
N GLU A 168 -12.59 9.27 12.31
CA GLU A 168 -12.03 7.97 12.65
C GLU A 168 -12.03 7.03 11.44
N THR A 169 -13.09 7.05 10.63
CA THR A 169 -13.14 6.31 9.37
C THR A 169 -12.15 6.87 8.34
N ASP A 170 -11.93 8.18 8.29
CA ASP A 170 -10.87 8.85 7.50
C ASP A 170 -9.47 8.31 7.81
N ARG A 171 -9.21 7.93 9.06
CA ARG A 171 -7.93 7.32 9.44
C ARG A 171 -7.79 5.93 8.83
N VAL A 172 -8.88 5.16 8.79
CA VAL A 172 -8.90 3.84 8.14
C VAL A 172 -8.72 4.00 6.64
N VAL A 173 -9.48 4.91 6.01
CA VAL A 173 -9.40 5.21 4.57
C VAL A 173 -7.98 5.60 4.17
N ARG A 174 -7.33 6.51 4.92
CA ARG A 174 -5.93 6.88 4.67
C ARG A 174 -4.96 5.71 4.82
N ARG A 175 -5.16 4.85 5.83
CA ARG A 175 -4.32 3.64 5.99
C ARG A 175 -4.47 2.67 4.82
N ILE A 176 -5.69 2.44 4.32
CA ILE A 176 -5.91 1.57 3.15
C ILE A 176 -5.10 2.06 1.95
N ILE A 177 -5.14 3.37 1.66
CA ILE A 177 -4.37 3.95 0.54
C ILE A 177 -2.86 3.77 0.77
N GLN A 178 -2.38 4.08 1.97
CA GLN A 178 -0.96 3.94 2.32
C GLN A 178 -0.50 2.48 2.24
N ASP A 179 -1.32 1.54 2.69
CA ASP A 179 -1.01 0.11 2.69
C ASP A 179 -0.95 -0.47 1.27
N VAL A 180 -1.77 0.03 0.34
CA VAL A 180 -1.66 -0.31 -1.09
C VAL A 180 -0.32 0.18 -1.65
N GLU A 181 0.05 1.43 -1.40
CA GLU A 181 1.32 2.00 -1.85
C GLU A 181 2.53 1.24 -1.24
N GLU A 182 2.46 0.90 0.05
CA GLU A 182 3.50 0.14 0.76
C GLU A 182 3.58 -1.32 0.31
N LEU A 183 2.47 -1.94 -0.06
CA LEU A 183 2.46 -3.26 -0.69
C LEU A 183 3.23 -3.21 -2.03
N GLU A 184 2.99 -2.19 -2.85
CA GLU A 184 3.69 -2.02 -4.12
C GLU A 184 5.20 -1.82 -3.94
N THR A 185 5.61 -0.93 -3.04
CA THR A 185 7.02 -0.61 -2.81
C THR A 185 7.76 -1.78 -2.15
N SER A 186 7.13 -2.46 -1.18
CA SER A 186 7.71 -3.60 -0.50
C SER A 186 7.87 -4.80 -1.41
N ALA A 187 6.93 -5.00 -2.35
CA ALA A 187 6.97 -6.08 -3.31
C ALA A 187 7.95 -5.84 -4.47
N ALA A 188 8.43 -4.61 -4.67
CA ALA A 188 9.34 -4.27 -5.76
C ALA A 188 10.64 -5.09 -5.68
N THR A 189 10.94 -5.86 -6.71
CA THR A 189 12.18 -6.65 -6.82
C THR A 189 13.07 -6.07 -7.90
N ARG A 190 14.38 -6.28 -7.75
CA ARG A 190 15.33 -6.04 -8.85
C ARG A 190 15.18 -7.18 -9.85
N SER A 191 15.33 -6.88 -11.13
CA SER A 191 15.34 -7.90 -12.18
C SER A 191 16.37 -8.99 -11.85
N ASN A 192 15.98 -10.24 -12.09
CA ASN A 192 16.83 -11.42 -11.91
C ASN A 192 17.34 -11.70 -10.48
N THR A 193 16.77 -11.05 -9.45
CA THR A 193 17.09 -11.36 -8.04
C THR A 193 15.86 -11.97 -7.36
N PRO A 194 15.93 -13.23 -6.88
CA PRO A 194 14.82 -13.82 -6.15
C PRO A 194 14.58 -13.10 -4.82
N ARG A 195 13.32 -13.02 -4.38
CA ARG A 195 12.98 -12.51 -3.04
C ARG A 195 13.62 -13.40 -1.97
N SER A 196 14.25 -12.76 -0.98
CA SER A 196 14.70 -13.45 0.23
C SER A 196 13.51 -13.78 1.15
N PRO A 197 13.64 -14.76 2.05
CA PRO A 197 12.59 -15.10 3.02
C PRO A 197 12.09 -13.87 3.80
N LYS A 198 13.02 -13.05 4.33
CA LYS A 198 12.69 -11.80 5.03
C LYS A 198 11.86 -10.82 4.20
N LYS A 199 12.04 -10.82 2.87
CA LYS A 199 11.27 -9.97 1.96
C LYS A 199 9.89 -10.57 1.69
N ILE A 200 9.79 -11.89 1.56
CA ILE A 200 8.51 -12.60 1.45
C ILE A 200 7.66 -12.30 2.69
N ASP A 201 8.22 -12.50 3.89
CA ASP A 201 7.53 -12.21 5.16
C ASP A 201 7.05 -10.76 5.25
N ARG A 202 7.85 -9.80 4.74
CA ARG A 202 7.48 -8.39 4.72
C ARG A 202 6.28 -8.13 3.82
N VAL A 203 6.27 -8.71 2.62
CA VAL A 203 5.16 -8.56 1.67
C VAL A 203 3.90 -9.22 2.23
N GLU A 204 4.02 -10.40 2.85
CA GLU A 204 2.89 -11.07 3.51
C GLU A 204 2.27 -10.20 4.63
N ARG A 205 3.09 -9.53 5.44
CA ARG A 205 2.60 -8.61 6.47
C ARG A 205 1.82 -7.43 5.88
N TRP A 206 2.18 -6.93 4.71
CA TRP A 206 1.41 -5.86 4.06
C TRP A 206 0.07 -6.37 3.54
N PHE A 207 0.00 -7.57 2.98
CA PHE A 207 -1.29 -8.19 2.66
C PHE A 207 -2.18 -8.34 3.89
N GLU A 208 -1.62 -8.79 5.03
CA GLU A 208 -2.37 -8.96 6.28
C GLU A 208 -2.85 -7.63 6.88
N LYS A 209 -2.11 -6.54 6.69
CA LYS A 209 -2.53 -5.21 7.14
C LYS A 209 -3.64 -4.67 6.23
N LEU A 210 -3.43 -4.75 4.92
CA LEU A 210 -4.39 -4.27 3.93
C LEU A 210 -5.73 -5.01 4.02
N ASP A 211 -5.74 -6.35 4.12
CA ASP A 211 -6.97 -7.12 4.34
C ASP A 211 -7.68 -6.72 5.65
N SER A 212 -6.90 -6.44 6.69
CA SER A 212 -7.42 -6.04 7.99
C SER A 212 -8.04 -4.64 7.96
N ASP A 213 -7.43 -3.67 7.28
CA ASP A 213 -8.00 -2.33 7.18
C ASP A 213 -9.26 -2.31 6.29
N PHE A 214 -9.29 -3.12 5.21
CA PHE A 214 -10.54 -3.36 4.47
C PHE A 214 -11.62 -4.02 5.34
N GLU A 215 -11.28 -5.06 6.12
CA GLU A 215 -12.21 -5.70 7.06
C GLU A 215 -12.70 -4.69 8.11
N ARG A 216 -11.84 -3.78 8.57
CA ARG A 216 -12.19 -2.73 9.53
C ARG A 216 -13.27 -1.82 8.98
N LEU A 217 -13.03 -1.22 7.82
CA LEU A 217 -13.98 -0.28 7.22
C LEU A 217 -15.30 -0.98 6.89
N LEU A 218 -15.24 -2.19 6.34
CA LEU A 218 -16.44 -3.00 6.09
C LEU A 218 -17.21 -3.33 7.37
N SER A 219 -16.55 -3.53 8.50
CA SER A 219 -17.24 -3.81 9.77
C SER A 219 -18.08 -2.64 10.27
N PHE A 220 -17.76 -1.41 9.88
CA PHE A 220 -18.50 -0.22 10.27
C PHE A 220 -19.82 -0.09 9.50
N VAL A 221 -19.84 -0.51 8.23
CA VAL A 221 -21.01 -0.38 7.34
C VAL A 221 -21.84 -1.66 7.18
N LYS A 222 -21.46 -2.72 7.87
CA LYS A 222 -22.22 -3.98 7.97
C LYS A 222 -23.28 -3.92 9.08
#